data_AF-A0A7S6MRZ1-F1
#
_entry.id   AF-A0A7S6MRZ1-F1
#
_cell.length_a   1.000
_cell.length_b   1.000
_cell.length_c   1.000
_cell.angle_alpha   90.00
_cell.angle_beta   90.00
_cell.angle_gamma   90.00
#
_symmetry.space_group_name_H-M   'P 1'
#
loop_
_entity.id
_entity.type
_entity.pdbx_description
1 polymer ?
#
loop_
_entity_poly.entity_id
_entity_poly.type
_entity_poly.pdbx_seq_one_letter_code
_entity_poly.pdbx_strand_id
1 'polypeptide(L)'
;MEIMEEFIISETEFQALASWASIISLVLSLISLYLIGSVRANVIASKRKARFRQLIHDINTIPNDAIPLSKASKSKLESLKRNLPNGYIPFFWSAKCKMIRYVNSAIDQENLENIKEGVDDYISLSEDL
;
A
#
# COMPACT_ATOMS: atom_id res chain seq x y z
N MET A 1 28.04 62.15 -0.22
CA MET A 1 26.96 62.16 0.77
C MET A 1 25.71 61.69 0.04
N GLU A 2 25.68 60.53 -0.61
CA GLU A 2 25.96 59.17 -0.17
C GLU A 2 25.36 58.83 1.19
N ILE A 3 24.41 57.88 1.11
CA ILE A 3 23.78 57.10 2.18
C ILE A 3 22.74 57.89 2.98
N MET A 4 21.48 57.83 2.56
CA MET A 4 20.30 57.59 3.40
C MET A 4 19.03 57.59 2.52
N GLU A 5 18.99 56.75 1.48
CA GLU A 5 17.71 56.20 1.02
C GLU A 5 17.27 55.17 2.07
N GLU A 6 16.81 55.66 3.21
CA GLU A 6 16.24 54.81 4.24
C GLU A 6 14.89 54.33 3.72
N PHE A 7 14.90 53.05 3.35
CA PHE A 7 13.78 52.26 2.86
C PHE A 7 12.71 52.16 3.96
N ILE A 8 11.90 53.22 4.13
CA ILE A 8 10.74 53.21 5.01
C ILE A 8 9.63 52.49 4.26
N ILE A 9 9.61 51.16 4.38
CA ILE A 9 8.44 50.36 4.04
C ILE A 9 7.29 50.93 4.87
N SER A 10 6.23 51.40 4.21
CA SER A 10 5.03 51.86 4.92
C SER A 10 4.50 50.73 5.82
N GLU A 11 4.07 51.02 7.04
CA GLU A 11 3.52 50.00 7.97
C GLU A 11 2.42 49.14 7.31
N THR A 12 1.66 49.73 6.40
CA THR A 12 0.63 49.04 5.62
C THR A 12 1.20 48.03 4.62
N GLU A 13 2.33 48.33 3.99
CA GLU A 13 3.06 47.43 3.09
C GLU A 13 3.69 46.28 3.89
N PHE A 14 4.22 46.58 5.08
CA PHE A 14 4.78 45.58 5.98
C PHE A 14 3.71 44.59 6.47
N GLN A 15 2.53 45.09 6.89
CA GLN A 15 1.40 44.23 7.29
C GLN A 15 0.88 43.37 6.13
N ALA A 16 0.80 43.95 4.93
CA ALA A 16 0.43 43.20 3.73
C ALA A 16 1.44 42.08 3.47
N LEU A 17 2.74 42.37 3.45
CA LEU A 17 3.80 41.37 3.27
C LEU A 17 3.76 40.27 4.35
N ALA A 18 3.51 40.63 5.62
CA ALA A 18 3.38 39.68 6.71
C ALA A 18 2.17 38.74 6.53
N SER A 19 1.03 39.28 6.08
CA SER A 19 -0.18 38.48 5.81
C SER A 19 0.03 37.49 4.65
N TRP A 20 0.68 37.93 3.57
CA TRP A 20 1.04 37.08 2.43
C TRP A 20 2.05 36.00 2.83
N ALA A 21 3.05 36.35 3.65
CA ALA A 21 4.02 35.38 4.17
C ALA A 21 3.33 34.29 5.01
N SER A 22 2.34 34.67 5.84
CA SER A 22 1.55 33.72 6.63
C SER A 22 0.78 32.74 5.74
N ILE A 23 0.08 33.25 4.71
CA ILE A 23 -0.68 32.41 3.76
C ILE A 23 0.25 31.44 3.03
N ILE A 24 1.40 31.92 2.54
CA ILE A 24 2.38 31.08 1.84
C ILE A 24 2.93 30.00 2.77
N SER A 25 3.25 30.34 4.02
CA SER A 25 3.75 29.37 5.01
C SER A 25 2.73 28.27 5.31
N LEU A 26 1.43 28.60 5.34
CA LEU A 26 0.35 27.65 5.56
C LEU A 26 0.23 26.68 4.37
N VAL A 27 0.26 27.20 3.14
CA VAL A 27 0.21 26.38 1.92
C VAL A 27 1.40 25.43 1.85
N LEU A 28 2.62 25.91 2.14
CA LEU A 28 3.81 25.07 2.18
C LEU A 28 3.70 23.96 3.24
N SER A 29 3.11 24.27 4.40
CA SER A 29 2.87 23.29 5.46
C SER A 29 1.88 22.21 5.03
N LEU A 30 0.81 22.57 4.33
CA LEU A 30 -0.16 21.62 3.79
C LEU A 30 0.45 20.71 2.72
N ILE A 31 1.25 21.27 1.81
CA ILE A 31 1.97 20.50 0.79
C ILE A 31 2.93 19.52 1.46
N SER A 32 3.70 19.97 2.46
CA SER A 32 4.61 19.12 3.23
C SER A 32 3.88 17.96 3.90
N LEU A 33 2.75 18.25 4.55
CA LEU A 33 1.92 17.23 5.19
C LEU A 33 1.37 16.21 4.19
N TYR A 34 0.87 16.68 3.04
CA TYR A 34 0.38 15.82 1.96
C TYR A 34 1.49 14.89 1.43
N LEU A 35 2.68 15.44 1.17
CA LEU A 35 3.82 14.66 0.69
C LEU A 35 4.24 13.60 1.71
N ILE A 36 4.31 13.94 2.99
CA ILE A 36 4.62 12.97 4.07
C ILE A 36 3.57 11.85 4.10
N GLY A 37 2.29 12.20 3.99
CA GLY A 37 1.19 11.23 3.92
C GLY A 37 1.33 10.29 2.72
N SER A 38 1.61 10.85 1.55
CA SER A 38 1.80 10.10 0.29
C SER A 38 3.00 9.15 0.37
N VAL A 39 4.15 9.62 0.86
CA VAL A 39 5.34 8.79 1.05
C VAL A 39 5.06 7.66 2.04
N ARG A 40 4.40 7.94 3.17
CA ARG A 40 4.02 6.91 4.14
C ARG A 40 3.09 5.85 3.52
N ALA A 41 2.09 6.28 2.76
CA ALA A 41 1.18 5.36 2.07
C ALA A 41 1.93 4.45 1.07
N ASN A 42 2.82 5.03 0.26
CA ASN A 42 3.62 4.28 -0.70
C ASN A 42 4.61 3.31 -0.03
N VAL A 43 5.23 3.73 1.08
CA VAL A 43 6.11 2.84 1.87
C VAL A 43 5.32 1.67 2.47
N ILE A 44 4.12 1.91 2.99
CA ILE A 44 3.25 0.84 3.50
C ILE A 44 2.82 -0.10 2.38
N ALA A 45 2.41 0.44 1.22
CA ALA A 45 2.04 -0.35 0.06
C ALA A 45 3.21 -1.22 -0.42
N SER A 46 4.41 -0.64 -0.54
CA SER A 46 5.64 -1.35 -0.91
C SER A 46 5.99 -2.46 0.09
N LYS A 47 5.93 -2.20 1.40
CA LYS A 47 6.16 -3.22 2.44
C LYS A 47 5.12 -4.35 2.38
N ARG A 48 3.84 -4.04 2.14
CA ARG A 48 2.80 -5.06 1.97
C ARG A 48 3.04 -5.91 0.73
N LYS A 49 3.41 -5.28 -0.39
CA LYS A 49 3.79 -5.94 -1.65
C LYS A 49 4.97 -6.90 -1.46
N ALA A 50 6.03 -6.46 -0.78
CA ALA A 50 7.19 -7.30 -0.48
C ALA A 50 6.83 -8.51 0.40
N ARG A 51 6.02 -8.31 1.45
CA ARG A 51 5.52 -9.41 2.30
C ARG A 51 4.67 -10.40 1.51
N PHE A 52 3.82 -9.92 0.62
CA PHE A 52 2.97 -10.76 -0.22
C PHE A 52 3.82 -11.63 -1.16
N ARG A 53 4.80 -11.04 -1.86
CA ARG A 53 5.74 -11.80 -2.70
C ARG A 53 6.52 -12.86 -1.91
N GLN A 54 6.94 -12.55 -0.69
CA GLN A 54 7.61 -13.51 0.18
C GLN A 54 6.70 -14.69 0.55
N LEU A 55 5.43 -14.40 0.90
CA LEU A 55 4.43 -15.45 1.20
C LEU A 55 4.15 -16.34 -0.01
N ILE A 56 4.07 -15.76 -1.22
CA ILE A 56 3.91 -16.52 -2.47
C ILE A 56 5.08 -17.48 -2.67
N HIS A 57 6.31 -16.98 -2.55
CA HIS A 57 7.51 -17.80 -2.65
C HIS A 57 7.52 -18.93 -1.61
N ASP A 58 7.15 -18.62 -0.37
CA ASP A 58 7.07 -19.57 0.73
C ASP A 58 6.01 -20.66 0.55
N ILE A 59 5.00 -20.42 -0.30
CA ILE A 59 3.95 -21.38 -0.68
C ILE A 59 4.38 -22.19 -1.90
N ASN A 60 5.00 -21.56 -2.90
CA ASN A 60 5.52 -22.26 -4.08
C ASN A 60 6.62 -23.27 -3.73
N THR A 61 7.36 -23.03 -2.66
CA THR A 61 8.37 -23.96 -2.11
C THR A 61 7.78 -25.16 -1.37
N ILE A 62 6.47 -25.19 -1.08
CA ILE A 62 5.83 -26.37 -0.46
C ILE A 62 5.68 -27.46 -1.53
N PRO A 63 6.17 -28.69 -1.31
CA PRO A 63 6.00 -29.79 -2.27
C PRO A 63 4.52 -30.12 -2.46
N ASN A 64 4.09 -30.38 -3.70
CA ASN A 64 2.69 -30.70 -4.01
C ASN A 64 2.23 -32.02 -3.34
N ASP A 65 3.15 -32.95 -3.11
CA ASP A 65 2.89 -34.23 -2.44
C ASP A 65 2.92 -34.17 -0.90
N ALA A 66 3.02 -32.98 -0.31
CA ALA A 66 3.05 -32.80 1.14
C ALA A 66 1.64 -32.89 1.76
N ILE A 67 0.96 -34.01 1.57
CA ILE A 67 -0.30 -34.35 2.26
C ILE A 67 -0.02 -35.51 3.24
N PRO A 68 -0.28 -35.37 4.55
CA PRO A 68 -0.91 -34.23 5.20
C PRO A 68 0.03 -33.02 5.36
N LEU A 69 -0.52 -31.81 5.18
CA LEU A 69 0.19 -30.55 5.36
C LEU A 69 0.75 -30.42 6.78
N SER A 70 2.05 -30.18 6.89
CA SER A 70 2.70 -29.91 8.18
C SER A 70 2.09 -28.67 8.85
N LYS A 71 2.11 -28.61 10.18
CA LYS A 71 1.63 -27.43 10.95
C LYS A 71 2.28 -26.12 10.49
N ALA A 72 3.53 -26.17 10.05
CA ALA A 72 4.25 -25.02 9.48
C ALA A 72 3.63 -24.55 8.15
N SER A 73 3.24 -25.49 7.28
CA SER A 73 2.59 -25.18 6.00
C SER A 73 1.19 -24.60 6.20
N LYS A 74 0.41 -25.13 7.16
CA LYS A 74 -0.89 -24.56 7.52
C LYS A 74 -0.79 -23.13 8.05
N SER A 75 0.23 -22.85 8.88
CA SER A 75 0.50 -21.51 9.38
C SER A 75 0.82 -20.51 8.26
N LYS A 76 1.55 -20.95 7.22
CA LYS A 76 1.83 -20.13 6.02
C LYS A 76 0.57 -19.85 5.21
N LEU A 77 -0.30 -20.83 5.02
CA LEU A 77 -1.59 -20.67 4.32
C LEU A 77 -2.54 -19.73 5.06
N GLU A 78 -2.64 -19.85 6.39
CA GLU A 78 -3.39 -18.90 7.23
C GLU A 78 -2.79 -17.48 7.16
N SER A 79 -1.46 -17.38 7.10
CA SER A 79 -0.79 -16.09 6.91
C SER A 79 -1.10 -15.47 5.55
N LEU A 80 -1.21 -16.27 4.49
CA LEU A 80 -1.68 -15.81 3.18
C LEU A 80 -3.13 -15.31 3.26
N LYS A 81 -4.04 -16.11 3.83
CA LYS A 81 -5.47 -15.76 4.02
C LYS A 81 -5.65 -14.42 4.75
N ARG A 82 -4.83 -14.16 5.76
CA ARG A 82 -4.85 -12.90 6.53
C ARG A 82 -4.25 -11.69 5.80
N ASN A 83 -3.29 -11.92 4.89
CA ASN A 83 -2.64 -10.84 4.13
C ASN A 83 -3.31 -10.57 2.79
N LEU A 84 -4.16 -11.48 2.30
CA LEU A 84 -5.06 -11.19 1.19
C LEU A 84 -6.01 -10.05 1.61
N PRO A 85 -6.28 -9.08 0.73
CA PRO A 85 -7.19 -8.00 1.04
C PRO A 85 -8.60 -8.57 1.26
N ASN A 86 -8.94 -8.76 2.53
CA ASN A 86 -10.25 -9.25 2.97
C ASN A 86 -11.18 -8.04 3.07
N GLY A 87 -11.48 -7.44 1.91
CA GLY A 87 -12.16 -6.16 1.82
C GLY A 87 -13.51 -6.29 1.16
N TYR A 88 -14.55 -5.94 1.93
CA TYR A 88 -15.84 -5.47 1.45
C TYR A 88 -15.62 -4.29 0.48
N ILE A 89 -15.35 -4.59 -0.79
CA ILE A 89 -15.37 -3.60 -1.86
C ILE A 89 -16.71 -3.81 -2.58
N PRO A 90 -17.46 -2.74 -2.91
CA PRO A 90 -18.70 -2.85 -3.70
C PRO A 90 -18.50 -3.53 -5.07
N PHE A 91 -17.25 -3.72 -5.49
CA PHE A 91 -16.85 -4.50 -6.66
C PHE A 91 -16.71 -5.99 -6.38
N PHE A 92 -17.76 -6.63 -5.82
CA PHE A 92 -17.89 -8.09 -5.75
C PHE A 92 -17.69 -8.79 -7.11
N TRP A 93 -17.77 -8.05 -8.21
CA TRP A 93 -17.64 -8.53 -9.58
C TRP A 93 -16.25 -8.40 -10.21
N SER A 94 -15.29 -7.75 -9.55
CA SER A 94 -13.93 -7.69 -10.08
C SER A 94 -13.29 -9.08 -10.12
N ALA A 95 -12.60 -9.41 -11.21
CA ALA A 95 -11.88 -10.67 -11.37
C ALA A 95 -10.94 -10.96 -10.17
N LYS A 96 -10.33 -9.91 -9.61
CA LYS A 96 -9.48 -9.99 -8.42
C LYS A 96 -10.21 -10.52 -7.19
N CYS A 97 -11.43 -10.05 -6.94
CA CYS A 97 -12.24 -10.49 -5.79
C CYS A 97 -12.69 -11.95 -5.95
N LYS A 98 -13.02 -12.36 -7.18
CA LYS A 98 -13.32 -13.77 -7.48
C LYS A 98 -12.11 -14.65 -7.21
N MET A 99 -10.92 -14.21 -7.59
CA MET A 99 -9.68 -14.94 -7.36
C MET A 99 -9.32 -15.08 -5.88
N ILE A 100 -9.47 -14.01 -5.10
CA ILE A 100 -9.26 -14.06 -3.65
C ILE A 100 -10.20 -15.07 -2.99
N ARG A 101 -11.46 -15.12 -3.42
CA ARG A 101 -12.43 -16.11 -2.91
C ARG A 101 -12.07 -17.53 -3.31
N TYR A 102 -11.60 -17.72 -4.54
CA TYR A 102 -11.12 -19.01 -5.03
C TYR A 102 -9.93 -19.51 -4.20
N VAL A 103 -8.92 -18.66 -3.98
CA VAL A 103 -7.75 -18.98 -3.15
C VAL A 103 -8.18 -19.31 -1.71
N ASN A 104 -9.06 -18.51 -1.10
CA ASN A 104 -9.55 -18.78 0.25
C ASN A 104 -10.31 -20.13 0.34
N SER A 105 -11.12 -20.44 -0.66
CA SER A 105 -11.82 -21.74 -0.73
C SER A 105 -10.84 -22.90 -0.92
N ALA A 106 -9.78 -22.71 -1.72
CA ALA A 106 -8.75 -23.72 -1.94
C ALA A 106 -7.91 -23.97 -0.67
N ILE A 107 -7.65 -22.91 0.12
CA ILE A 107 -7.04 -23.01 1.46
C ILE A 107 -7.91 -23.83 2.40
N ASP A 108 -9.22 -23.56 2.44
CA ASP A 108 -10.17 -24.29 3.29
C ASP A 108 -10.30 -25.77 2.88
N GLN A 109 -10.04 -26.10 1.60
CA GLN A 109 -10.03 -27.46 1.06
C GLN A 109 -8.67 -28.16 1.16
N GLU A 110 -7.64 -27.48 1.69
CA GLU A 110 -6.25 -27.99 1.76
C GLU A 110 -5.67 -28.44 0.40
N ASN A 111 -6.18 -27.88 -0.72
CA ASN A 111 -5.72 -28.23 -2.06
C ASN A 111 -4.60 -27.29 -2.51
N LEU A 112 -3.36 -27.77 -2.40
CA LEU A 112 -2.16 -26.97 -2.68
C LEU A 112 -2.04 -26.53 -4.15
N GLU A 113 -2.47 -27.37 -5.10
CA GLU A 113 -2.38 -27.07 -6.54
C GLU A 113 -3.28 -25.88 -6.89
N ASN A 114 -4.54 -25.93 -6.46
CA ASN A 114 -5.51 -24.85 -6.66
C ASN A 114 -5.08 -23.55 -5.95
N ILE A 115 -4.37 -23.64 -4.82
CA ILE A 115 -3.84 -22.45 -4.14
C ILE A 115 -2.75 -21.77 -4.98
N LYS A 116 -1.83 -22.55 -5.55
CA LYS A 116 -0.73 -22.02 -6.38
C LYS A 116 -1.24 -21.40 -7.67
N GLU A 117 -2.10 -22.12 -8.40
CA GLU A 117 -2.79 -21.59 -9.58
C GLU A 117 -3.58 -20.33 -9.23
N GLY A 118 -4.32 -20.41 -8.11
CA GLY A 118 -5.09 -19.30 -7.55
C GLY A 118 -4.29 -18.02 -7.32
N VAL A 119 -3.06 -18.19 -6.84
CA VAL A 119 -2.13 -17.11 -6.51
C VAL A 119 -1.45 -16.57 -7.78
N ASP A 120 -1.04 -17.43 -8.70
CA ASP A 120 -0.40 -17.02 -9.96
C ASP A 120 -1.36 -16.20 -10.84
N ASP A 121 -2.62 -16.61 -10.93
CA ASP A 121 -3.67 -15.86 -11.62
C ASP A 121 -4.01 -14.53 -10.92
N TYR A 122 -3.93 -14.49 -9.59
CA TYR A 122 -4.08 -13.24 -8.87
C TYR A 122 -2.94 -12.27 -9.21
N ILE A 123 -1.70 -12.77 -9.31
CA ILE A 123 -0.53 -12.00 -9.72
C ILE A 123 -0.71 -11.49 -11.15
N SER A 124 -1.13 -12.34 -12.09
CA SER A 124 -1.32 -11.93 -13.50
C SER A 124 -2.39 -10.84 -13.66
N LEU A 125 -3.45 -10.90 -12.86
CA LEU A 125 -4.50 -9.87 -12.80
C LEU A 125 -4.04 -8.57 -12.12
N SER A 126 -2.99 -8.63 -11.29
CA SER A 126 -2.34 -7.46 -10.76
C SER A 126 -1.21 -7.06 -11.70
N GLU A 127 -1.55 -6.25 -12.72
CA GLU A 127 -0.64 -5.62 -13.71
C GLU A 127 0.67 -5.03 -13.15
N ASP A 128 0.79 -4.93 -11.83
CA ASP A 128 1.83 -4.20 -11.15
C ASP A 128 2.23 -4.88 -9.83
N LEU A 129 2.32 -6.22 -9.81
CA LEU A 129 3.05 -6.95 -8.76
C LEU A 129 4.55 -6.97 -9.05
#